data_AF-A0A7X6P2V0-F1
#
_entry.id   AF-A0A7X6P2V0-F1
#
_cell.length_a   1.000
_cell.length_b   1.000
_cell.length_c   1.000
_cell.angle_alpha   90.00
_cell.angle_beta   90.00
_cell.angle_gamma   90.00
#
_symmetry.space_group_name_H-M   'P 1'
#
loop_
_entity.id
_entity.type
_entity.pdbx_description
1 polymer ?
#
loop_
_entity_poly.entity_id
_entity_poly.type
_entity_poly.pdbx_seq_one_letter_code
_entity_poly.pdbx_strand_id
1 'polypeptide(L)'
;MSAEKAAESAKSGRPAKSAQPAKATKSAQPAKAGRPAKTGRPAKATKASAASIAEERAAAQERAKARRAENQRALEERFATAPRGRWVVWLSWLATVVFVVLTVIATITNDTATRHSAAYVSLALFALGMIVFPVALWFGAQRSRTDDMTMAGWWFLSGSAPNDIRVHLWASLAAQTIVAITCAAIRFETSIAFGVLVPTLGLSLLGLWGALYGYFPKREFLR
;
A
#
# COMPACT_ATOMS: atom_id res chain seq x y z
N MET A 1 -6.18 2.59 -58.47
CA MET A 1 -6.73 3.94 -58.71
C MET A 1 -8.25 3.81 -58.59
N SER A 2 -8.96 4.51 -57.71
CA SER A 2 -8.55 5.52 -56.72
C SER A 2 -9.42 5.41 -55.46
N ALA A 3 -8.98 6.01 -54.36
CA ALA A 3 -9.75 6.02 -53.11
C ALA A 3 -10.74 7.20 -53.07
N GLU A 4 -11.85 7.06 -52.34
CA GLU A 4 -12.31 8.13 -51.44
C GLU A 4 -13.10 7.56 -50.25
N LYS A 5 -13.16 8.33 -49.15
CA LYS A 5 -13.77 7.97 -47.87
C LYS A 5 -15.22 8.41 -47.80
N ALA A 6 -16.07 7.64 -47.10
CA ALA A 6 -17.12 8.21 -46.26
C ALA A 6 -17.52 7.21 -45.17
N ALA A 7 -17.13 7.47 -43.93
CA ALA A 7 -17.66 6.79 -42.76
C ALA A 7 -18.00 7.88 -41.74
N GLU A 8 -19.29 8.07 -41.45
CA GLU A 8 -19.74 9.01 -40.42
C GLU A 8 -20.77 8.33 -39.53
N SER A 9 -20.43 8.22 -38.25
CA SER A 9 -21.24 7.57 -37.23
C SER A 9 -21.84 8.62 -36.30
N ALA A 10 -23.10 8.39 -35.91
CA ALA A 10 -23.90 9.34 -35.15
C ALA A 10 -23.29 9.69 -33.77
N LYS A 11 -23.41 10.96 -33.36
CA LYS A 11 -23.44 11.30 -31.93
C LYS A 11 -24.26 12.55 -31.58
N SER A 12 -25.42 12.27 -30.98
CA SER A 12 -26.09 12.99 -29.88
C SER A 12 -25.61 14.39 -29.44
N GLY A 13 -26.58 15.32 -29.27
CA GLY A 13 -26.76 15.89 -27.92
C GLY A 13 -26.27 17.31 -27.60
N ARG A 14 -26.83 18.33 -28.28
CA ARG A 14 -27.40 19.61 -27.77
C ARG A 14 -27.23 19.98 -26.26
N PRO A 15 -27.43 21.27 -25.87
CA PRO A 15 -26.74 22.55 -26.19
C PRO A 15 -25.88 23.00 -24.95
N ALA A 16 -25.56 24.24 -24.57
CA ALA A 16 -25.85 25.61 -25.04
C ALA A 16 -24.71 26.60 -24.67
N LYS A 17 -24.82 27.89 -25.07
CA LYS A 17 -23.84 28.95 -24.78
C LYS A 17 -24.47 30.35 -24.94
N SER A 18 -24.47 31.19 -23.89
CA SER A 18 -24.71 32.66 -23.91
C SER A 18 -24.87 33.19 -22.46
N ALA A 19 -24.60 34.45 -22.10
CA ALA A 19 -23.74 35.49 -22.69
C ALA A 19 -23.38 36.53 -21.59
N GLN A 20 -22.31 37.31 -21.82
CA GLN A 20 -21.98 38.57 -21.12
C GLN A 20 -22.96 39.70 -21.55
N PRO A 21 -23.05 40.90 -20.91
CA PRO A 21 -21.89 41.75 -20.54
C PRO A 21 -22.03 42.58 -19.23
N ALA A 22 -21.04 43.45 -18.98
CA ALA A 22 -20.91 44.30 -17.80
C ALA A 22 -21.29 45.78 -18.05
N LYS A 23 -21.61 46.54 -16.99
CA LYS A 23 -21.14 47.93 -16.78
C LYS A 23 -21.40 48.47 -15.36
N ALA A 24 -20.58 49.45 -14.99
CA ALA A 24 -20.37 50.00 -13.66
C ALA A 24 -21.44 50.96 -13.10
N THR A 25 -21.41 51.23 -11.79
CA THR A 25 -21.37 52.61 -11.22
C THR A 25 -20.91 52.64 -9.75
N LYS A 26 -20.75 53.85 -9.19
CA LYS A 26 -19.94 54.24 -8.01
C LYS A 26 -20.71 54.29 -6.66
N SER A 27 -19.91 54.35 -5.59
CA SER A 27 -20.18 55.01 -4.27
C SER A 27 -21.16 54.39 -3.27
N ALA A 28 -20.64 53.91 -2.12
CA ALA A 28 -21.00 54.39 -0.78
C ALA A 28 -20.23 53.66 0.36
N GLN A 29 -19.71 54.42 1.32
CA GLN A 29 -19.38 54.04 2.71
C GLN A 29 -20.09 55.12 3.55
N PRO A 30 -20.80 54.83 4.67
CA PRO A 30 -20.36 54.05 5.85
C PRO A 30 -21.44 53.04 6.34
N ALA A 31 -21.34 52.28 7.44
CA ALA A 31 -21.06 52.68 8.82
C ALA A 31 -20.60 51.53 9.75
N LYS A 32 -19.98 51.92 10.87
CA LYS A 32 -19.62 51.02 11.98
C LYS A 32 -20.89 50.58 12.73
N ALA A 33 -21.06 49.28 12.94
CA ALA A 33 -21.89 48.72 14.01
C ALA A 33 -20.99 47.99 15.02
N GLY A 34 -21.33 48.07 16.30
CA GLY A 34 -20.42 47.75 17.40
C GLY A 34 -20.01 46.27 17.49
N ARG A 35 -18.73 46.03 17.81
CA ARG A 35 -18.21 44.72 18.19
C ARG A 35 -18.58 44.45 19.66
N PRO A 36 -19.38 43.43 20.00
CA PRO A 36 -19.59 43.06 21.40
C PRO A 36 -18.27 42.63 22.04
N ALA A 37 -18.05 43.05 23.28
CA ALA A 37 -16.81 42.77 24.00
C ALA A 37 -16.62 41.26 24.21
N LYS A 38 -15.38 40.77 24.00
CA LYS A 38 -15.00 39.40 24.41
C LYS A 38 -14.99 39.33 25.93
N THR A 39 -16.06 38.80 26.51
CA THR A 39 -16.07 38.32 27.90
C THR A 39 -15.01 37.23 28.09
N GLY A 40 -14.40 37.19 29.27
CA GLY A 40 -13.13 36.52 29.49
C GLY A 40 -13.14 35.00 29.30
N ARG A 41 -12.12 34.48 28.62
CA ARG A 41 -11.78 33.05 28.62
C ARG A 41 -11.05 32.73 29.95
N PRO A 42 -11.55 31.81 30.80
CA PRO A 42 -10.90 31.50 32.06
C PRO A 42 -9.56 30.79 31.83
N ALA A 43 -8.45 31.48 32.16
CA ALA A 43 -7.09 31.00 31.90
C ALA A 43 -6.58 29.90 32.85
N LYS A 44 -7.44 29.34 33.72
CA LYS A 44 -7.07 28.42 34.80
C LYS A 44 -7.39 26.94 34.54
N ALA A 45 -8.19 26.62 33.52
CA ALA A 45 -8.64 25.25 33.22
C ALA A 45 -7.58 24.36 32.52
N THR A 46 -6.44 24.92 32.11
CA THR A 46 -5.49 24.24 31.21
C THR A 46 -4.51 23.30 31.90
N LYS A 47 -3.99 23.62 33.10
CA LYS A 47 -2.99 22.76 33.77
C LYS A 47 -3.58 21.49 34.38
N ALA A 48 -4.73 21.58 35.07
CA ALA A 48 -5.38 20.41 35.65
C ALA A 48 -5.88 19.43 34.56
N SER A 49 -6.47 19.97 33.48
CA SER A 49 -6.86 19.16 32.31
C SER A 49 -5.65 18.58 31.56
N ALA A 50 -4.54 19.30 31.44
CA ALA A 50 -3.32 18.75 30.85
C ALA A 50 -2.72 17.61 31.69
N ALA A 51 -2.77 17.72 33.03
CA ALA A 51 -2.34 16.65 33.92
C ALA A 51 -3.23 15.41 33.80
N SER A 52 -4.57 15.56 33.82
CA SER A 52 -5.47 14.42 33.67
C SER A 52 -5.36 13.76 32.29
N ILE A 53 -5.17 14.54 31.22
CA ILE A 53 -4.94 14.00 29.86
C ILE A 53 -3.57 13.29 29.79
N ALA A 54 -2.55 13.77 30.50
CA ALA A 54 -1.24 13.10 30.55
C ALA A 54 -1.33 11.75 31.28
N GLU A 55 -2.05 11.70 32.40
CA GLU A 55 -2.30 10.49 33.18
C GLU A 55 -3.17 9.48 32.40
N GLU A 56 -4.24 9.93 31.75
CA GLU A 56 -5.08 9.12 30.87
C GLU A 56 -4.28 8.54 29.69
N ARG A 57 -3.40 9.35 29.07
CA ARG A 57 -2.48 8.89 28.02
C ARG A 57 -1.47 7.88 28.54
N ALA A 58 -0.93 8.06 29.74
CA ALA A 58 -0.01 7.09 30.37
C ALA A 58 -0.74 5.76 30.62
N ALA A 59 -1.93 5.79 31.21
CA ALA A 59 -2.76 4.61 31.41
C ALA A 59 -3.13 3.91 30.09
N ALA A 60 -3.46 4.66 29.04
CA ALA A 60 -3.70 4.12 27.70
C ALA A 60 -2.44 3.51 27.07
N GLN A 61 -1.26 4.11 27.28
CA GLN A 61 0.03 3.55 26.83
C GLN A 61 0.37 2.25 27.56
N GLU A 62 0.18 2.16 28.87
CA GLU A 62 0.43 0.91 29.62
C GLU A 62 -0.53 -0.20 29.20
N ARG A 63 -1.83 0.09 29.03
CA ARG A 63 -2.80 -0.87 28.46
C ARG A 63 -2.38 -1.33 27.06
N ALA A 64 -1.90 -0.42 26.21
CA ALA A 64 -1.42 -0.75 24.88
C ALA A 64 -0.12 -1.59 24.89
N LYS A 65 0.80 -1.36 25.84
CA LYS A 65 2.00 -2.19 26.04
C LYS A 65 1.62 -3.60 26.51
N ALA A 66 0.72 -3.71 27.50
CA ALA A 66 0.24 -4.99 28.00
C ALA A 66 -0.40 -5.83 26.87
N ARG A 67 -1.34 -5.25 26.10
CA ARG A 67 -1.98 -5.93 24.95
C ARG A 67 -0.97 -6.33 23.86
N ARG A 68 0.10 -5.55 23.65
CA ARG A 68 1.18 -5.93 22.71
C ARG A 68 1.97 -7.14 23.21
N ALA A 69 2.33 -7.17 24.49
CA ALA A 69 3.04 -8.30 25.09
C ALA A 69 2.21 -9.59 25.08
N GLU A 70 0.91 -9.48 25.38
CA GLU A 70 -0.05 -10.59 25.28
C GLU A 70 -0.17 -11.12 23.84
N ASN A 71 -0.43 -10.23 22.87
CA ASN A 71 -0.48 -10.59 21.45
C ASN A 71 0.83 -11.23 20.96
N GLN A 72 1.98 -10.80 21.46
CA GLN A 72 3.27 -11.38 21.11
C GLN A 72 3.44 -12.79 21.68
N ARG A 73 3.03 -13.04 22.93
CA ARG A 73 3.02 -14.40 23.49
C ARG A 73 2.11 -15.34 22.70
N ALA A 74 0.89 -14.89 22.39
CA ALA A 74 -0.06 -15.67 21.58
C ALA A 74 0.44 -15.92 20.14
N LEU A 75 1.23 -15.00 19.57
CA LEU A 75 1.94 -15.18 18.31
C LEU A 75 3.04 -16.25 18.42
N GLU A 76 3.87 -16.18 19.46
CA GLU A 76 4.94 -17.14 19.75
C GLU A 76 4.38 -18.55 19.98
N GLU A 77 3.33 -18.69 20.81
CA GLU A 77 2.59 -19.95 21.04
C GLU A 77 2.02 -20.53 19.73
N ARG A 78 1.37 -19.70 18.90
CA ARG A 78 0.77 -20.13 17.63
C ARG A 78 1.80 -20.64 16.62
N PHE A 79 3.04 -20.17 16.68
CA PHE A 79 4.10 -20.52 15.73
C PHE A 79 5.22 -21.40 16.32
N ALA A 80 5.10 -21.82 17.59
CA ALA A 80 6.06 -22.70 18.25
C ALA A 80 6.27 -24.04 17.51
N THR A 81 5.21 -24.62 16.95
CA THR A 81 5.25 -25.89 16.19
C THR A 81 5.47 -25.67 14.69
N ALA A 82 6.67 -25.16 14.37
CA ALA A 82 7.20 -24.86 13.02
C ALA A 82 6.46 -23.74 12.23
N PRO A 83 7.19 -22.77 11.63
CA PRO A 83 6.58 -21.70 10.84
C PRO A 83 5.80 -22.21 9.61
N ARG A 84 4.47 -22.08 9.65
CA ARG A 84 3.58 -22.37 8.52
C ARG A 84 3.78 -21.35 7.39
N GLY A 85 3.54 -21.79 6.14
CA GLY A 85 3.65 -20.93 4.95
C GLY A 85 5.07 -20.73 4.40
N ARG A 86 6.05 -21.56 4.78
CA ARG A 86 7.44 -21.49 4.29
C ARG A 86 7.58 -21.60 2.76
N TRP A 87 6.59 -22.20 2.07
CA TRP A 87 6.53 -22.26 0.61
C TRP A 87 6.36 -20.86 -0.05
N VAL A 88 5.66 -19.92 0.61
CA VAL A 88 5.49 -18.55 0.09
C VAL A 88 6.81 -17.81 0.13
N VAL A 89 7.58 -18.00 1.20
CA VAL A 89 8.94 -17.46 1.36
C VAL A 89 9.86 -18.02 0.27
N TRP A 90 9.82 -19.34 0.06
CA TRP A 90 10.59 -19.99 -1.00
C TRP A 90 10.21 -19.48 -2.40
N LEU A 91 8.91 -19.34 -2.70
CA LEU A 91 8.43 -18.79 -3.97
C LEU A 91 8.87 -17.33 -4.18
N SER A 92 8.84 -16.52 -3.12
CA SER A 92 9.30 -15.13 -3.15
C SER A 92 10.81 -15.04 -3.45
N TRP A 93 11.62 -15.89 -2.82
CA TRP A 93 13.06 -15.97 -3.12
C TRP A 93 13.35 -16.54 -4.50
N LEU A 94 12.62 -17.56 -4.96
CA LEU A 94 12.75 -18.09 -6.32
C LEU A 94 12.47 -17.00 -7.37
N ALA A 95 11.33 -16.29 -7.24
CA ALA A 95 10.99 -15.19 -8.12
C ALA A 95 12.03 -14.05 -8.06
N THR A 96 12.61 -13.79 -6.88
CA THR A 96 13.68 -12.80 -6.71
C THR A 96 14.97 -13.22 -7.41
N VAL A 97 15.44 -14.46 -7.22
CA VAL A 97 16.66 -14.96 -7.85
C VAL A 97 16.53 -14.99 -9.37
N VAL A 98 15.41 -15.51 -9.90
CA VAL A 98 15.13 -15.55 -11.34
C VAL A 98 15.12 -14.14 -11.94
N PHE A 99 14.43 -13.18 -11.29
CA PHE A 99 14.41 -11.79 -11.71
C PHE A 99 15.80 -11.16 -11.69
N VAL A 100 16.48 -11.21 -10.54
CA VAL A 100 17.78 -10.55 -10.35
C VAL A 100 18.83 -11.09 -11.33
N VAL A 101 18.92 -12.42 -11.51
CA VAL A 101 19.88 -13.03 -12.44
C VAL A 101 19.61 -12.57 -13.87
N LEU A 102 18.37 -12.66 -14.36
CA LEU A 102 18.04 -12.28 -15.74
C LEU A 102 18.22 -10.78 -15.99
N THR A 103 17.76 -9.93 -15.07
CA THR A 103 17.86 -8.47 -15.20
C THR A 103 19.31 -7.98 -15.10
N VAL A 104 20.14 -8.57 -14.22
CA VAL A 104 21.56 -8.23 -14.14
C VAL A 104 22.31 -8.69 -15.39
N ILE A 105 22.08 -9.92 -15.88
CA ILE A 105 22.68 -10.41 -17.13
C ILE A 105 22.30 -9.47 -18.29
N ALA A 106 21.02 -9.18 -18.49
CA ALA A 106 20.55 -8.30 -19.56
C ALA A 106 21.06 -6.85 -19.46
N THR A 107 21.39 -6.38 -18.26
CA THR A 107 21.98 -5.04 -18.03
C THR A 107 23.46 -5.00 -18.42
N ILE A 108 24.19 -6.10 -18.17
CA ILE A 108 25.61 -6.25 -18.45
C ILE A 108 25.86 -6.56 -19.94
N THR A 109 25.24 -7.61 -20.49
CA THR A 109 25.48 -8.05 -21.87
C THR A 109 24.87 -7.10 -22.89
N ASN A 110 23.75 -6.47 -22.54
CA ASN A 110 23.04 -5.47 -23.35
C ASN A 110 22.64 -5.95 -24.76
N ASP A 111 22.53 -7.26 -24.98
CA ASP A 111 22.08 -7.86 -26.23
C ASP A 111 20.54 -7.91 -26.31
N THR A 112 20.01 -7.90 -27.52
CA THR A 112 18.55 -7.87 -27.75
C THR A 112 17.82 -9.09 -27.17
N ALA A 113 18.46 -10.26 -27.11
CA ALA A 113 17.80 -11.51 -26.71
C ALA A 113 17.63 -11.62 -25.18
N THR A 114 18.67 -11.32 -24.40
CA THR A 114 18.59 -11.31 -22.93
C THR A 114 17.62 -10.24 -22.43
N ARG A 115 17.57 -9.09 -23.11
CA ARG A 115 16.67 -7.98 -22.77
C ARG A 115 15.21 -8.29 -23.01
N HIS A 116 14.87 -8.94 -24.13
CA HIS A 116 13.52 -9.46 -24.34
C HIS A 116 13.18 -10.58 -23.34
N SER A 117 14.11 -11.49 -23.06
CA SER A 117 13.92 -12.54 -22.03
C SER A 117 13.62 -11.96 -20.65
N ALA A 118 14.40 -10.95 -20.22
CA ALA A 118 14.18 -10.24 -18.96
C ALA A 118 12.84 -9.48 -18.94
N ALA A 119 12.44 -8.85 -20.05
CA ALA A 119 11.12 -8.23 -20.20
C ALA A 119 9.98 -9.25 -20.07
N TYR A 120 10.01 -10.35 -20.81
CA TYR A 120 8.97 -11.38 -20.76
C TYR A 120 8.84 -12.01 -19.37
N VAL A 121 9.96 -12.31 -18.71
CA VAL A 121 9.93 -12.82 -17.33
C VAL A 121 9.42 -11.77 -16.35
N SER A 122 9.81 -10.50 -16.50
CA SER A 122 9.28 -9.41 -15.67
C SER A 122 7.75 -9.26 -15.82
N LEU A 123 7.24 -9.33 -17.05
CA LEU A 123 5.81 -9.30 -17.35
C LEU A 123 5.08 -10.54 -16.82
N ALA A 124 5.68 -11.73 -16.88
CA ALA A 124 5.10 -12.95 -16.33
C ALA A 124 5.02 -12.92 -14.80
N LEU A 125 6.08 -12.45 -14.12
CA LEU A 125 6.09 -12.26 -12.67
C LEU A 125 5.09 -11.18 -12.24
N PHE A 126 4.99 -10.07 -12.99
CA PHE A 126 3.98 -9.03 -12.75
C PHE A 126 2.55 -9.57 -12.92
N ALA A 127 2.27 -10.32 -14.00
CA ALA A 127 0.97 -10.94 -14.24
C ALA A 127 0.61 -11.95 -13.13
N LEU A 128 1.57 -12.74 -12.65
CA LEU A 128 1.37 -13.60 -11.48
C LEU A 128 1.06 -12.76 -10.22
N GLY A 129 1.76 -11.64 -10.00
CA GLY A 129 1.45 -10.69 -8.92
C GLY A 129 0.02 -10.16 -9.00
N MET A 130 -0.43 -9.78 -10.20
CA MET A 130 -1.79 -9.32 -10.49
C MET A 130 -2.86 -10.39 -10.25
N ILE A 131 -2.53 -11.68 -10.29
CA ILE A 131 -3.44 -12.79 -9.93
C ILE A 131 -3.40 -13.05 -8.42
N VAL A 132 -2.20 -13.06 -7.82
CA VAL A 132 -2.02 -13.31 -6.39
C VAL A 132 -2.62 -12.19 -5.52
N PHE A 133 -2.61 -10.93 -6.00
CA PHE A 133 -3.11 -9.79 -5.23
C PHE A 133 -4.63 -9.88 -4.95
N PRO A 134 -5.53 -10.10 -5.93
CA PRO A 134 -6.94 -10.40 -5.67
C PRO A 134 -7.17 -11.64 -4.80
N VAL A 135 -6.34 -12.69 -4.94
CA VAL A 135 -6.45 -13.90 -4.10
C VAL A 135 -6.14 -13.59 -2.64
N ALA A 136 -5.08 -12.82 -2.38
CA ALA A 136 -4.76 -12.31 -1.05
C ALA A 136 -5.91 -11.45 -0.49
N LEU A 137 -6.44 -10.51 -1.29
CA LEU A 137 -7.59 -9.68 -0.91
C LEU A 137 -8.83 -10.51 -0.58
N TRP A 138 -9.15 -11.53 -1.36
CA TRP A 138 -10.28 -12.42 -1.13
C TRP A 138 -10.17 -13.15 0.21
N PHE A 139 -9.04 -13.82 0.47
CA PHE A 139 -8.82 -14.51 1.75
C PHE A 139 -8.82 -13.53 2.93
N GLY A 140 -8.21 -12.35 2.80
CA GLY A 140 -8.26 -11.30 3.81
C GLY A 140 -9.68 -10.79 4.08
N ALA A 141 -10.49 -10.60 3.03
CA ALA A 141 -11.88 -10.13 3.15
C ALA A 141 -12.83 -11.17 3.77
N GLN A 142 -12.61 -12.47 3.54
CA GLN A 142 -13.34 -13.51 4.25
C GLN A 142 -12.95 -13.54 5.73
N ARG A 143 -11.65 -13.41 6.01
CA ARG A 143 -11.09 -13.53 7.36
C ARG A 143 -11.38 -12.33 8.26
N SER A 144 -11.39 -11.12 7.71
CA SER A 144 -11.71 -9.86 8.41
C SER A 144 -13.15 -9.79 8.95
N ARG A 145 -14.00 -10.78 8.65
CA ARG A 145 -15.32 -10.98 9.27
C ARG A 145 -15.22 -11.54 10.70
N THR A 146 -14.18 -12.33 11.00
CA THR A 146 -14.01 -13.04 12.28
C THR A 146 -12.80 -12.59 13.08
N ASP A 147 -11.77 -12.08 12.41
CA ASP A 147 -10.49 -11.67 13.00
C ASP A 147 -10.32 -10.15 12.86
N ASP A 148 -9.72 -9.50 13.87
CA ASP A 148 -9.43 -8.07 13.86
C ASP A 148 -8.15 -7.77 13.05
N MET A 149 -8.30 -7.81 11.73
CA MET A 149 -7.20 -7.63 10.78
C MET A 149 -6.80 -6.16 10.61
N THR A 150 -5.68 -5.77 11.22
CA THR A 150 -5.05 -4.46 10.95
C THR A 150 -4.30 -4.48 9.61
N MET A 151 -4.31 -3.37 8.87
CA MET A 151 -3.55 -3.27 7.61
C MET A 151 -2.03 -3.41 7.80
N ALA A 152 -1.50 -2.93 8.93
CA ALA A 152 -0.10 -3.11 9.31
C ALA A 152 0.24 -4.58 9.61
N GLY A 153 -0.65 -5.31 10.31
CA GLY A 153 -0.50 -6.74 10.53
C GLY A 153 -0.66 -7.55 9.25
N TRP A 154 -1.50 -7.12 8.31
CA TRP A 154 -1.73 -7.86 7.06
C TRP A 154 -0.65 -7.64 6.01
N TRP A 155 -0.39 -6.39 5.60
CA TRP A 155 0.52 -6.09 4.48
C TRP A 155 1.97 -5.94 4.90
N PHE A 156 2.23 -5.46 6.12
CA PHE A 156 3.60 -5.30 6.65
C PHE A 156 4.02 -6.45 7.57
N LEU A 157 3.12 -7.41 7.82
CA LEU A 157 3.32 -8.54 8.73
C LEU A 157 3.68 -8.13 10.18
N SER A 158 3.33 -6.90 10.57
CA SER A 158 3.71 -6.33 11.86
C SER A 158 2.87 -6.91 13.01
N GLY A 159 3.48 -7.77 13.83
CA GLY A 159 2.82 -8.44 14.96
C GLY A 159 1.91 -9.61 14.57
N SER A 160 1.90 -10.01 13.29
CA SER A 160 1.13 -11.15 12.78
C SER A 160 1.99 -12.33 12.30
N ALA A 161 3.29 -12.10 12.09
CA ALA A 161 4.23 -13.11 11.59
C ALA A 161 5.44 -13.27 12.53
N PRO A 162 6.04 -14.47 12.60
CA PRO A 162 7.39 -14.64 13.14
C PRO A 162 8.39 -13.73 12.42
N ASN A 163 9.38 -13.23 13.16
CA ASN A 163 10.36 -12.28 12.63
C ASN A 163 11.09 -12.82 11.39
N ASP A 164 11.48 -14.09 11.38
CA ASP A 164 12.21 -14.72 10.26
C ASP A 164 11.42 -14.62 8.95
N ILE A 165 10.14 -14.99 8.98
CA ILE A 165 9.25 -14.94 7.81
C ILE A 165 9.08 -13.50 7.33
N ARG A 166 8.85 -12.57 8.27
CA ARG A 166 8.72 -11.13 7.97
C ARG A 166 9.98 -10.59 7.31
N VAL A 167 11.15 -10.86 7.90
CA VAL A 167 12.44 -10.41 7.38
C VAL A 167 12.71 -11.00 6.01
N HIS A 168 12.50 -12.30 5.79
CA HIS A 168 12.74 -12.91 4.48
C HIS A 168 11.84 -12.35 3.37
N LEU A 169 10.55 -12.11 3.61
CA LEU A 169 9.63 -11.56 2.61
C LEU A 169 9.87 -10.06 2.35
N TRP A 170 10.29 -9.29 3.35
CA TRP A 170 10.71 -7.90 3.15
C TRP A 170 12.07 -7.79 2.47
N ALA A 171 13.01 -8.68 2.77
CA ALA A 171 14.34 -8.70 2.16
C ALA A 171 14.28 -9.06 0.67
N SER A 172 13.46 -10.04 0.27
CA SER A 172 13.24 -10.39 -1.13
C SER A 172 12.59 -9.24 -1.90
N LEU A 173 11.52 -8.62 -1.36
CA LEU A 173 10.88 -7.44 -1.96
C LEU A 173 11.85 -6.25 -2.08
N ALA A 174 12.65 -5.98 -1.05
CA ALA A 174 13.65 -4.92 -1.08
C ALA A 174 14.73 -5.18 -2.14
N ALA A 175 15.23 -6.42 -2.25
CA ALA A 175 16.19 -6.81 -3.28
C ALA A 175 15.62 -6.65 -4.70
N GLN A 176 14.38 -7.11 -4.93
CA GLN A 176 13.68 -6.88 -6.21
C GLN A 176 13.57 -5.38 -6.54
N THR A 177 13.15 -4.57 -5.56
CA THR A 177 12.93 -3.13 -5.75
C THR A 177 14.23 -2.39 -6.06
N ILE A 178 15.31 -2.68 -5.31
CA ILE A 178 16.62 -2.08 -5.52
C ILE A 178 17.16 -2.46 -6.90
N VAL A 179 17.19 -3.77 -7.23
CA VAL A 179 17.74 -4.23 -8.52
C VAL A 179 16.94 -3.68 -9.70
N ALA A 180 15.61 -3.64 -9.61
CA ALA A 180 14.75 -3.07 -10.65
C ALA A 180 15.07 -1.59 -10.91
N ILE A 181 15.13 -0.77 -9.85
CA ILE A 181 15.41 0.67 -9.97
C ILE A 181 16.84 0.90 -10.46
N THR A 182 17.83 0.20 -9.90
CA THR A 182 19.24 0.33 -10.30
C THR A 182 19.47 -0.06 -11.75
N CYS A 183 18.93 -1.19 -12.22
CA CYS A 183 19.11 -1.62 -13.61
C CYS A 183 18.39 -0.70 -14.61
N ALA A 184 17.17 -0.25 -14.29
CA ALA A 184 16.45 0.73 -15.11
C ALA A 184 17.14 2.12 -15.14
N ALA A 185 17.83 2.51 -14.07
CA ALA A 185 18.62 3.74 -14.04
C ALA A 185 19.93 3.63 -14.84
N ILE A 186 20.59 2.45 -14.86
CA ILE A 186 21.79 2.20 -15.67
C ILE A 186 21.46 2.09 -17.16
N ARG A 187 20.31 1.48 -17.50
CA ARG A 187 19.85 1.29 -18.89
C ARG A 187 18.43 1.84 -19.05
N PHE A 188 18.33 3.10 -19.48
CA PHE A 188 17.07 3.77 -19.77
C PHE A 188 16.43 3.29 -21.09
N GLU A 189 16.11 2.00 -21.15
CA GLU A 189 15.47 1.37 -22.30
C GLU A 189 14.22 0.57 -21.89
N THR A 190 13.19 0.66 -22.72
CA THR A 190 11.83 0.19 -22.43
C THR A 190 11.78 -1.26 -21.95
N SER A 191 12.58 -2.15 -22.54
CA SER A 191 12.59 -3.58 -22.18
C SER A 191 13.08 -3.86 -20.76
N ILE A 192 14.06 -3.09 -20.25
CA ILE A 192 14.57 -3.25 -18.87
C ILE A 192 13.65 -2.54 -17.87
N ALA A 193 13.01 -1.44 -18.28
CA ALA A 193 12.08 -0.69 -17.43
C ALA A 193 10.89 -1.53 -16.92
N PHE A 194 10.45 -2.57 -17.65
CA PHE A 194 9.42 -3.51 -17.17
C PHE A 194 9.80 -4.22 -15.87
N GLY A 195 11.09 -4.31 -15.52
CA GLY A 195 11.54 -4.88 -14.24
C GLY A 195 11.01 -4.12 -13.01
N VAL A 196 10.67 -2.83 -13.14
CA VAL A 196 10.06 -2.01 -12.07
C VAL A 196 8.66 -2.49 -11.67
N LEU A 197 8.02 -3.34 -12.49
CA LEU A 197 6.73 -3.96 -12.17
C LEU A 197 6.86 -5.23 -11.29
N VAL A 198 8.04 -5.85 -11.23
CA VAL A 198 8.23 -7.14 -10.54
C VAL A 198 8.01 -7.08 -9.00
N PRO A 199 8.36 -5.99 -8.28
CA PRO A 199 8.02 -5.83 -6.86
C PRO A 199 6.53 -6.00 -6.52
N THR A 200 5.61 -5.84 -7.49
CA THR A 200 4.18 -6.16 -7.29
C THR A 200 3.97 -7.61 -6.85
N LEU A 201 4.74 -8.58 -7.38
CA LEU A 201 4.64 -9.98 -6.94
C LEU A 201 5.11 -10.15 -5.50
N GLY A 202 6.24 -9.53 -5.10
CA GLY A 202 6.73 -9.57 -3.73
C GLY A 202 5.71 -9.00 -2.73
N LEU A 203 5.09 -7.86 -3.06
CA LEU A 203 4.01 -7.25 -2.26
C LEU A 203 2.77 -8.17 -2.18
N SER A 204 2.40 -8.81 -3.30
CA SER A 204 1.27 -9.74 -3.35
C SER A 204 1.49 -10.98 -2.49
N LEU A 205 2.72 -11.50 -2.43
CA LEU A 205 3.10 -12.63 -1.60
C LEU A 205 3.15 -12.28 -0.11
N LEU A 206 3.55 -11.06 0.27
CA LEU A 206 3.39 -10.53 1.64
C LEU A 206 1.91 -10.57 2.07
N GLY A 207 1.03 -9.98 1.26
CA GLY A 207 -0.42 -9.97 1.52
C GLY A 207 -1.04 -11.36 1.56
N LEU A 208 -0.59 -12.27 0.69
CA LEU A 208 -1.07 -13.65 0.67
C LEU A 208 -0.66 -14.41 1.94
N TRP A 209 0.61 -14.31 2.37
CA TRP A 209 1.06 -14.96 3.60
C TRP A 209 0.30 -14.39 4.82
N GLY A 210 0.14 -13.07 4.88
CA GLY A 210 -0.61 -12.40 5.94
C GLY A 210 -2.07 -12.87 6.01
N ALA A 211 -2.75 -13.00 4.88
CA ALA A 211 -4.12 -13.49 4.82
C ALA A 211 -4.23 -14.97 5.28
N LEU A 212 -3.41 -15.86 4.71
CA LEU A 212 -3.49 -17.31 4.93
C LEU A 212 -2.99 -17.75 6.30
N TYR A 213 -1.87 -17.20 6.78
CA TYR A 213 -1.12 -17.74 7.92
C TYR A 213 -1.01 -16.78 9.11
N GLY A 214 -0.99 -15.47 8.86
CA GLY A 214 -0.75 -14.44 9.89
C GLY A 214 -1.67 -14.56 11.11
N TYR A 215 -1.16 -14.27 12.30
CA TYR A 215 -1.96 -14.20 13.51
C TYR A 215 -2.73 -12.88 13.58
N PHE A 216 -4.00 -12.99 13.98
CA PHE A 216 -4.85 -11.85 14.29
C PHE A 216 -5.75 -12.23 15.48
N PRO A 217 -5.96 -11.34 16.46
CA PRO A 217 -6.96 -11.56 17.52
C PRO A 217 -8.36 -11.75 16.94
N LYS A 218 -9.23 -12.45 17.68
CA LYS A 218 -10.64 -12.54 17.31
C LYS A 218 -11.32 -11.18 17.47
N ARG A 219 -12.28 -10.88 16.58
CA ARG A 219 -13.11 -9.69 16.74
C ARG A 219 -14.04 -9.89 17.94
N GLU A 220 -13.88 -9.04 18.94
CA GLU A 220 -14.86 -8.87 20.01
C GLU A 220 -16.11 -8.21 19.41
N PHE A 221 -17.16 -9.00 19.23
CA PHE A 221 -18.50 -8.46 19.06
C PHE A 221 -18.99 -8.05 20.45
N LEU A 222 -19.26 -6.75 20.63
CA LEU A 222 -19.97 -6.26 21.81
C LEU A 222 -21.32 -7.01 21.88
N ARG A 223 -21.51 -7.76 22.96
CA ARG A 223 -22.79 -8.36 23.35
C ARG A 223 -23.51 -7.42 24.30
#